data_AF-A0A953ESG3-F1
#
_entry.id   AF-A0A953ESG3-F1
#
_cell.length_a   1.000
_cell.length_b   1.000
_cell.length_c   1.000
_cell.angle_alpha   90.00
_cell.angle_beta   90.00
_cell.angle_gamma   90.00
#
_symmetry.space_group_name_H-M   'P 1'
#
loop_
_entity.id
_entity.type
_entity.pdbx_description
1 polymer ?
#
loop_
_entity_poly.entity_id
_entity_poly.type
_entity_poly.pdbx_seq_one_letter_code
_entity_poly.pdbx_strand_id
1 'polypeptide(L)'
;MVERVPRIRRAPLPADAVIVVRADDLIEGSSRLQAEEFRRRYPGWDRWGLSGFFARNETDVEDLAADRLERFPVLRLYRPSVLEEVGFQIVPTFRTPHVTLAFGGDLDLWIDKLRTAEHVERTNPYHESD
;
A
#
# COMPACT_ATOMS: atom_id res chain seq x y z
N MET A 1 12.45 -18.89 -19.58
CA MET A 1 12.43 -18.27 -18.24
C MET A 1 10.98 -17.91 -17.93
N VAL A 2 10.46 -18.32 -16.77
CA VAL A 2 9.10 -17.92 -16.37
C VAL A 2 9.15 -16.46 -15.98
N GLU A 3 8.35 -15.64 -16.65
CA GLU A 3 8.17 -14.24 -16.29
C GLU A 3 7.63 -14.13 -14.86
N ARG A 4 8.37 -13.44 -13.99
CA ARG A 4 8.00 -13.29 -12.58
C ARG A 4 7.20 -12.00 -12.42
N VAL A 5 5.89 -12.15 -12.36
CA VAL A 5 4.90 -11.10 -12.05
C VAL A 5 4.21 -11.43 -10.73
N PRO A 6 3.81 -10.42 -9.91
CA PRO A 6 2.98 -10.66 -8.74
C PRO A 6 1.65 -11.27 -9.16
N ARG A 7 1.11 -12.12 -8.28
CA ARG A 7 -0.19 -12.74 -8.50
C ARG A 7 -1.29 -11.69 -8.36
N ILE A 8 -1.88 -11.28 -9.48
CA ILE A 8 -3.06 -10.40 -9.52
C ILE A 8 -4.32 -11.22 -9.21
N ARG A 9 -5.19 -10.69 -8.37
CA ARG A 9 -6.55 -11.20 -8.16
C ARG A 9 -7.53 -10.32 -8.91
N ARG A 10 -8.37 -10.92 -9.76
CA ARG A 10 -9.40 -10.23 -10.56
C ARG A 10 -10.66 -9.86 -9.77
N ALA A 11 -10.63 -9.93 -8.44
CA ALA A 11 -11.76 -9.47 -7.64
C ALA A 11 -11.73 -7.94 -7.64
N PRO A 12 -12.77 -7.26 -8.15
CA PRO A 12 -12.83 -5.81 -8.08
C PRO A 12 -12.82 -5.37 -6.61
N LEU A 13 -12.14 -4.26 -6.34
CA LEU A 13 -12.27 -3.59 -5.05
C LEU A 13 -13.73 -3.12 -4.89
N PRO A 14 -14.34 -3.28 -3.70
CA PRO A 14 -15.67 -2.74 -3.44
C PRO A 14 -15.74 -1.25 -3.77
N ALA A 15 -16.86 -0.76 -4.32
CA ALA A 15 -16.99 0.66 -4.69
C ALA A 15 -17.31 1.54 -3.47
N ASP A 16 -17.82 0.92 -2.41
CA ASP A 16 -18.37 1.50 -1.22
C ASP A 16 -17.36 1.37 -0.07
N ALA A 17 -16.60 2.46 0.12
CA ALA A 17 -15.56 2.65 1.13
C ALA A 17 -14.42 1.63 1.03
N VAL A 18 -13.37 2.01 0.32
CA VAL A 18 -12.09 1.30 0.34
C VAL A 18 -11.10 2.27 0.95
N ILE A 19 -10.41 1.89 2.01
CA ILE A 19 -9.33 2.66 2.63
C ILE A 19 -8.05 1.90 2.32
N VAL A 20 -7.06 2.56 1.70
CA VAL A 20 -5.73 1.97 1.59
C VAL A 20 -4.93 2.34 2.83
N VAL A 21 -4.59 1.32 3.62
CA VAL A 21 -3.79 1.47 4.84
C VAL A 21 -2.34 1.16 4.53
N ARG A 22 -1.46 2.11 4.83
CA ARG A 22 0.00 1.94 4.79
C ARG A 22 0.60 2.41 6.10
N ALA A 23 1.62 1.71 6.57
CA ALA A 23 2.23 1.99 7.87
C ALA A 23 3.74 2.22 7.76
N ASP A 24 4.35 1.72 6.70
CA ASP A 24 5.77 1.89 6.39
C ASP A 24 6.08 3.28 5.80
N ASP A 25 5.12 3.92 5.12
CA ASP A 25 5.34 5.17 4.38
C ASP A 25 5.80 6.37 5.24
N LEU A 26 5.74 6.25 6.57
CA LEU A 26 6.23 7.22 7.54
C LEU A 26 7.69 7.01 7.95
N ILE A 27 8.24 5.82 7.67
CA ILE A 27 9.64 5.49 7.94
C ILE A 27 10.48 5.96 6.76
N GLU A 28 11.44 6.85 7.02
CA GLU A 28 12.29 7.39 5.97
C GLU A 28 13.00 6.26 5.18
N GLY A 29 12.94 6.34 3.86
CA GLY A 29 13.58 5.37 2.96
C GLY A 29 12.88 4.02 2.82
N SER A 30 11.89 3.69 3.66
CA SER A 30 11.20 2.39 3.63
C SER A 30 10.45 2.16 2.31
N SER A 31 9.73 3.17 1.80
CA SER A 31 9.00 3.10 0.53
C SER A 31 9.98 2.87 -0.64
N ARG A 32 11.15 3.51 -0.63
CA ARG A 32 12.17 3.27 -1.66
C ARG A 32 12.70 1.83 -1.60
N LEU A 33 13.12 1.39 -0.42
CA LEU A 33 13.63 0.02 -0.22
C LEU A 33 12.59 -1.03 -0.63
N GLN A 34 11.34 -0.86 -0.21
CA GLN A 34 10.26 -1.77 -0.56
C GLN A 34 10.01 -1.82 -2.07
N ALA A 35 9.98 -0.66 -2.75
CA ALA A 35 9.79 -0.62 -4.20
C ALA A 35 10.94 -1.32 -4.95
N GLU A 36 12.18 -1.14 -4.50
CA GLU A 36 13.36 -1.82 -5.06
C GLU A 36 13.30 -3.33 -4.86
N GLU A 37 12.96 -3.78 -3.64
CA GLU A 37 12.77 -5.19 -3.34
C GLU A 37 11.64 -5.82 -4.17
N PHE A 38 10.52 -5.10 -4.32
CA PHE A 38 9.40 -5.54 -5.13
C PHE A 38 9.81 -5.72 -6.59
N ARG A 39 10.52 -4.74 -7.17
CA ARG A 39 11.03 -4.81 -8.54
C ARG A 39 12.03 -5.93 -8.74
N ARG A 40 12.91 -6.17 -7.76
CA ARG A 40 13.85 -7.31 -7.78
C ARG A 40 13.12 -8.65 -7.73
N ARG A 41 12.03 -8.74 -6.97
CA ARG A 41 11.21 -9.95 -6.82
C ARG A 41 10.39 -10.24 -8.07
N TYR A 42 9.87 -9.21 -8.73
CA TYR A 42 8.99 -9.31 -9.89
C TYR A 42 9.49 -8.51 -11.10
N PRO A 43 10.64 -8.91 -11.69
CA PRO A 43 11.27 -8.17 -12.79
C PRO A 43 10.44 -8.13 -14.08
N GLY A 44 9.46 -9.02 -14.25
CA GLY A 44 8.56 -9.02 -15.42
C GLY A 44 7.38 -8.06 -15.31
N TRP A 45 7.17 -7.44 -14.14
CA TRP A 45 6.04 -6.54 -13.93
C TRP A 45 6.24 -5.15 -14.56
N ASP A 46 7.50 -4.76 -14.80
CA ASP A 46 7.92 -3.49 -15.40
C ASP A 46 7.33 -2.22 -14.75
N ARG A 47 7.01 -2.30 -13.46
CA ARG A 47 6.54 -1.17 -12.65
C ARG A 47 7.07 -1.30 -11.24
N TRP A 48 7.10 -0.17 -10.53
CA TRP A 48 7.27 -0.18 -9.09
C TRP A 48 6.00 -0.70 -8.41
N GLY A 49 6.15 -1.19 -7.19
CA GLY A 49 5.05 -1.66 -6.38
C GLY A 49 5.33 -1.34 -4.92
N LEU A 50 4.38 -0.63 -4.30
CA LEU A 50 4.37 -0.42 -2.86
C LEU A 50 3.23 -1.22 -2.23
N SER A 51 3.48 -1.82 -1.09
CA SER A 51 2.51 -2.69 -0.42
C SER A 51 1.54 -1.86 0.42
N GLY A 52 0.27 -2.21 0.33
CA GLY A 52 -0.76 -1.70 1.22
C GLY A 52 -1.79 -2.76 1.52
N PHE A 53 -2.75 -2.39 2.36
CA PHE A 53 -3.92 -3.18 2.65
C PHE A 53 -5.15 -2.38 2.30
N PHE A 54 -6.19 -3.05 1.81
CA PHE A 54 -7.49 -2.42 1.67
C PHE A 54 -8.37 -2.76 2.88
N ALA A 55 -9.14 -1.80 3.37
CA ALA A 55 -10.17 -1.97 4.39
C ALA A 55 -11.51 -1.45 3.85
N ARG A 56 -12.61 -2.13 4.16
CA ARG A 56 -13.96 -1.72 3.71
C ARG A 56 -14.64 -0.70 4.61
N ASN A 57 -14.17 -0.61 5.85
CA ASN A 57 -14.76 0.21 6.89
C ASN A 57 -13.75 0.36 8.03
N GLU A 58 -14.13 1.12 9.06
CA GLU A 58 -13.32 1.34 10.25
C GLU A 58 -13.00 0.05 11.02
N THR A 59 -13.92 -0.91 11.08
CA THR A 59 -13.67 -2.22 11.73
C THR A 59 -12.56 -2.99 11.02
N ASP A 60 -12.59 -3.06 9.68
CA ASP A 60 -11.50 -3.67 8.90
C ASP A 60 -10.16 -2.93 9.14
N VAL A 61 -10.17 -1.61 9.36
CA VAL A 61 -8.95 -0.86 9.72
C VAL A 61 -8.43 -1.25 11.10
N GLU A 62 -9.31 -1.39 12.09
CA GLU A 62 -8.95 -1.84 13.44
C GLU A 62 -8.36 -3.26 13.42
N ASP A 63 -8.99 -4.18 12.69
CA ASP A 63 -8.50 -5.55 12.52
C ASP A 63 -7.11 -5.56 11.86
N LEU A 64 -6.88 -4.73 10.83
CA LEU A 64 -5.56 -4.59 10.21
C LEU A 64 -4.52 -4.00 11.16
N ALA A 65 -4.92 -3.01 11.95
CA ALA A 65 -4.06 -2.34 12.92
C ALA A 65 -3.55 -3.32 13.98
N ALA A 66 -4.44 -4.20 14.48
CA ALA A 66 -4.12 -5.24 15.44
C ALA A 66 -3.35 -6.42 14.82
N ASP A 67 -3.86 -7.03 13.75
CA ASP A 67 -3.35 -8.33 13.28
C ASP A 67 -2.15 -8.24 12.33
N ARG A 68 -1.94 -7.09 11.68
CA ARG A 68 -1.00 -6.95 10.56
C ARG A 68 -0.02 -5.81 10.71
N LEU A 69 -0.37 -4.78 11.49
CA LEU A 69 0.35 -3.51 11.54
C LEU A 69 0.78 -3.12 12.95
N GLU A 70 0.68 -4.01 13.95
CA GLU A 70 1.08 -3.81 15.35
C GLU A 70 2.51 -3.23 15.50
N ARG A 71 3.43 -3.62 14.62
CA ARG A 71 4.82 -3.12 14.66
C ARG A 71 4.98 -1.64 14.28
N PHE A 72 3.92 -0.98 13.81
CA PHE A 72 3.97 0.39 13.33
C PHE A 72 3.16 1.32 14.24
N PRO A 73 3.75 2.43 14.74
CA PRO A 73 3.09 3.35 15.66
C PRO A 73 2.02 4.22 15.00
N VAL A 74 2.12 4.45 13.69
CA VAL A 74 1.24 5.35 12.95
C VAL A 74 0.88 4.72 11.60
N LEU A 75 -0.39 4.87 11.22
CA LEU A 75 -0.96 4.41 9.97
C LEU A 75 -1.38 5.60 9.12
N ARG A 76 -1.15 5.52 7.81
CA ARG A 76 -1.72 6.41 6.80
C ARG A 76 -2.86 5.74 6.09
N LEU A 77 -4.00 6.41 6.10
CA LEU A 77 -5.25 5.97 5.51
C LEU A 77 -5.54 6.85 4.30
N TYR A 78 -5.49 6.26 3.12
CA TYR A 78 -5.76 6.94 1.86
C TYR A 78 -7.13 6.55 1.30
N ARG A 79 -7.80 7.52 0.66
CA ARG A 79 -8.91 7.20 -0.24
C ARG A 79 -8.35 6.72 -1.59
N PRO A 80 -8.87 5.63 -2.17
CA PRO A 80 -8.49 5.13 -3.48
C PRO A 80 -8.58 6.19 -4.56
N SER A 81 -9.65 6.97 -4.56
CA SER A 81 -9.86 8.05 -5.53
C SER A 81 -8.70 9.06 -5.51
N VAL A 82 -8.21 9.43 -4.32
CA VAL A 82 -7.07 10.34 -4.19
C VAL A 82 -5.80 9.71 -4.77
N LEU A 83 -5.54 8.43 -4.50
CA LEU A 83 -4.37 7.74 -5.05
C LEU A 83 -4.46 7.62 -6.58
N GLU A 84 -5.64 7.29 -7.10
CA GLU A 84 -5.92 7.17 -8.53
C GLU A 84 -5.80 8.52 -9.24
N GLU A 85 -6.30 9.62 -8.65
CA GLU A 85 -6.16 10.99 -9.15
C GLU A 85 -4.69 11.44 -9.22
N VAL A 86 -3.87 11.05 -8.23
CA VAL A 86 -2.42 11.29 -8.23
C VAL A 86 -1.68 10.42 -9.27
N GLY A 87 -2.36 9.36 -9.75
CA GLY A 87 -1.94 8.51 -10.86
C GLY A 87 -1.48 7.10 -10.46
N PHE A 88 -1.66 6.69 -9.20
CA PHE A 88 -1.40 5.32 -8.78
C PHE A 88 -2.45 4.36 -9.31
N GLN A 89 -2.03 3.14 -9.63
CA GLN A 89 -2.96 2.03 -9.85
C GLN A 89 -3.01 1.14 -8.63
N ILE A 90 -4.20 0.92 -8.07
CA ILE A 90 -4.38 0.03 -6.92
C ILE A 90 -4.69 -1.37 -7.45
N VAL A 91 -3.74 -2.27 -7.29
CA VAL A 91 -3.84 -3.63 -7.82
C VAL A 91 -4.04 -4.63 -6.69
N PRO A 92 -5.15 -5.39 -6.67
CA PRO A 92 -5.33 -6.48 -5.71
C PRO A 92 -4.31 -7.58 -5.98
N THR A 93 -3.29 -7.67 -5.13
CA THR A 93 -2.20 -8.63 -5.25
C THR A 93 -2.27 -9.65 -4.11
N PHE A 94 -1.74 -10.85 -4.35
CA PHE A 94 -1.60 -11.90 -3.34
C PHE A 94 -2.93 -12.43 -2.78
N ARG A 95 -3.13 -12.29 -1.46
CA ARG A 95 -4.34 -12.69 -0.71
C ARG A 95 -4.96 -11.43 -0.12
N THR A 96 -6.28 -11.34 -0.17
CA THR A 96 -7.05 -10.35 0.59
C THR A 96 -6.56 -10.33 2.04
N PRO A 97 -6.32 -9.15 2.63
CA PRO A 97 -6.64 -7.79 2.13
C PRO A 97 -5.50 -7.05 1.40
N HIS A 98 -4.47 -7.72 0.90
CA HIS A 98 -3.32 -7.05 0.27
C HIS A 98 -3.65 -6.36 -1.06
N VAL A 99 -3.06 -5.19 -1.24
CA VAL A 99 -3.01 -4.45 -2.51
C VAL A 99 -1.59 -3.97 -2.79
N THR A 100 -1.30 -3.69 -4.05
CA THR A 100 -0.07 -3.03 -4.49
C THR A 100 -0.42 -1.71 -5.16
N LEU A 101 0.16 -0.61 -4.68
CA LEU A 101 0.18 0.67 -5.38
C LEU A 101 1.23 0.59 -6.48
N ALA A 102 0.77 0.44 -7.72
CA ALA A 102 1.61 0.28 -8.90
C ALA A 102 1.76 1.61 -9.65
N PHE A 103 2.99 1.89 -10.09
CA PHE A 103 3.34 3.11 -10.83
C PHE A 103 4.62 2.88 -11.65
N GLY A 104 4.80 3.64 -12.73
CA GLY A 104 5.97 3.55 -13.60
C GLY A 104 6.77 4.85 -13.64
N GLY A 105 8.03 4.79 -14.08
CA GLY A 105 8.90 5.96 -14.20
C GLY A 105 9.74 6.23 -12.94
N ASP A 106 9.91 7.51 -12.61
CA ASP A 106 10.80 7.99 -11.55
C ASP A 106 10.26 7.65 -10.14
N LEU A 107 10.97 6.78 -9.42
CA LEU A 107 10.56 6.31 -8.09
C LEU A 107 10.42 7.45 -7.08
N ASP A 108 11.35 8.40 -7.09
CA ASP A 108 11.41 9.44 -6.06
C ASP A 108 10.27 10.44 -6.22
N LEU A 109 9.93 10.76 -7.47
CA LEU A 109 8.74 11.56 -7.80
C LEU A 109 7.46 10.91 -7.26
N TRP A 110 7.32 9.59 -7.40
CA TRP A 110 6.13 8.88 -6.94
C TRP A 110 6.07 8.74 -5.42
N ILE A 111 7.20 8.54 -4.75
CA ILE A 111 7.25 8.57 -3.28
C ILE A 111 6.83 9.95 -2.76
N ASP A 112 7.30 11.04 -3.38
CA ASP A 112 6.90 12.39 -3.00
C ASP A 112 5.39 12.64 -3.22
N LYS A 113 4.86 12.18 -4.36
CA LYS A 113 3.43 12.20 -4.65
C LYS A 113 2.60 11.43 -3.62
N LEU A 114 3.05 10.25 -3.20
CA LEU A 114 2.34 9.47 -2.18
C LEU A 114 2.33 10.18 -0.83
N ARG A 115 3.47 10.78 -0.45
CA ARG A 115 3.61 11.52 0.80
C ARG A 115 2.73 12.76 0.86
N THR A 116 2.52 13.42 -0.28
CA THR A 116 1.76 14.68 -0.39
C THR A 116 0.28 14.48 -0.74
N ALA A 117 -0.11 13.28 -1.20
CA ALA A 117 -1.50 12.91 -1.44
C ALA A 117 -2.33 13.07 -0.15
N GLU A 118 -3.59 13.52 -0.28
CA GLU A 118 -4.49 13.66 0.88
C GLU A 118 -4.67 12.31 1.60
N HIS A 119 -4.44 12.32 2.91
CA HIS A 119 -4.58 11.14 3.76
C HIS A 119 -4.93 11.54 5.19
N VAL A 120 -5.37 10.54 5.97
CA VAL A 120 -5.53 10.66 7.42
C VAL A 120 -4.38 9.90 8.08
N GLU A 121 -3.66 10.57 8.97
CA GLU A 121 -2.73 9.91 9.88
C GLU A 121 -3.46 9.47 11.15
N ARG A 122 -3.21 8.23 11.57
CA ARG A 122 -3.85 7.64 12.75
C ARG A 122 -2.79 6.94 13.60
N THR A 123 -2.72 7.28 14.88
CA THR A 123 -1.94 6.51 15.86
C THR A 123 -2.50 5.10 15.96
N ASN A 124 -1.63 4.08 15.84
CA ASN A 124 -2.02 2.69 16.02
C ASN A 124 -2.13 2.36 17.52
N PRO A 125 -3.34 2.10 18.06
CA PRO A 125 -3.50 1.79 19.48
C PRO A 125 -2.94 0.42 19.85
N TYR A 126 -2.72 -0.45 18.87
CA TYR A 126 -2.17 -1.80 19.04
C TYR A 126 -0.65 -1.82 18.83
N HIS A 127 0.00 -0.65 18.83
CA HIS A 127 1.44 -0.62 18.66
C HIS A 127 2.16 -1.24 19.87
N GLU A 128 2.79 -2.39 19.67
CA GLU A 128 3.71 -2.96 20.65
C GLU A 128 5.00 -2.12 20.62
N SER A 129 5.10 -1.22 21.61
CA SER A 129 6.30 -0.45 21.87
C SER A 129 7.29 -1.33 22.63
N ASP A 130 7.98 -2.22 21.92
CA ASP A 130 9.13 -2.96 22.45
C ASP A 130 10.42 -2.11 22.37
#